data_AF-A0AAE5X4V7-F1
#
_entry.id   AF-A0AAE5X4V7-F1
#
_cell.length_a   1.000
_cell.length_b   1.000
_cell.length_c   1.000
_cell.angle_alpha   90.00
_cell.angle_beta   90.00
_cell.angle_gamma   90.00
#
_symmetry.space_group_name_H-M   'P 1'
#
loop_
_entity.id
_entity.type
_entity.pdbx_description
1 polymer ?
#
loop_
_entity_poly.entity_id
_entity_poly.type
_entity_poly.pdbx_seq_one_letter_code
_entity_poly.pdbx_strand_id
1 'polypeptide(L)'
;MHQSSERIGTIAAALARAQAELMNPEKTLTAVIRSPFPREADRTFRYASLASGLDIVRKTLSQQEIATIQTTRTEQATGQIHLTTLLAHASGEWISSDLPVCAGKDVEAPHRMGAALTYARRYALFALVGIAGEDDLDAPDAVAGPLEPTEPAGVAGAKANPPKGVLNRSPVLPPERSAELLDHLLGELASQEASDDLLAWARTCLPLKNTLLEADARMLEVAYQKRLEEAAVPDASVPEQGPRPAANNSVVGRDLVEATGDFRPTVDPPRGNEAGLSFPKEPPRKRSKVHIAFVRAQACLICKTSPADAHHLKFAQPRALGRKVSDEFTVPLCRLHHQDLHRHGNEKAWWANMQISPLPIAKKLWDASPVHQMNGAAMPASTQRQLEVPGE
;
A
#
# COMPACT_ATOMS: atom_id res chain seq x y z
N MET A 1 13.61 27.02 7.68
CA MET A 1 15.00 27.11 8.18
C MET A 1 15.09 26.27 9.44
N HIS A 2 16.15 25.47 9.61
CA HIS A 2 16.37 24.70 10.83
C HIS A 2 16.97 25.62 11.90
N GLN A 3 16.55 25.46 13.16
CA GLN A 3 17.18 26.12 14.32
C GLN A 3 17.53 25.06 15.37
N SER A 4 18.48 25.36 16.24
CA SER A 4 18.87 24.46 17.34
C SER A 4 19.44 25.24 18.51
N SER A 5 19.61 24.57 19.64
CA SER A 5 20.51 25.03 20.71
C SER A 5 21.97 25.10 20.23
N GLU A 6 22.81 25.82 20.98
CA GLU A 6 24.25 25.95 20.69
C GLU A 6 24.97 24.59 20.65
N ARG A 7 24.51 23.64 21.46
CA ARG A 7 24.97 22.25 21.49
C ARG A 7 23.81 21.32 21.21
N ILE A 8 24.07 20.25 20.47
CA ILE A 8 23.06 19.24 20.10
C ILE A 8 23.52 17.81 20.37
N GLY A 9 24.65 17.62 21.07
CA GLY A 9 25.28 16.30 21.16
C GLY A 9 24.44 15.26 21.89
N THR A 10 23.77 15.68 22.96
CA THR A 10 22.92 14.83 23.79
C THR A 10 21.63 14.49 23.06
N ILE A 11 20.94 15.49 22.50
CA ILE A 11 19.70 15.27 21.76
C ILE A 11 19.95 14.47 20.48
N ALA A 12 21.05 14.71 19.77
CA ALA A 12 21.39 13.94 18.57
C ALA A 12 21.66 12.47 18.91
N ALA A 13 22.40 12.19 19.99
CA ALA A 13 22.65 10.83 20.44
C ALA A 13 21.36 10.13 20.89
N ALA A 14 20.48 10.82 21.61
CA ALA A 14 19.18 10.33 22.02
C ALA A 14 18.26 10.06 20.83
N LEU A 15 18.22 10.98 19.85
CA LEU A 15 17.43 10.83 18.63
C LEU A 15 17.93 9.67 17.78
N ALA A 16 19.25 9.47 17.66
CA ALA A 16 19.83 8.34 16.95
C ALA A 16 19.43 6.99 17.58
N ARG A 17 19.39 6.89 18.91
CA ARG A 17 18.89 5.70 19.61
C ARG A 17 17.39 5.50 19.39
N ALA A 18 16.60 6.56 19.48
CA ALA A 18 15.17 6.49 19.19
C ALA A 18 14.90 6.03 17.76
N GLN A 19 15.66 6.53 16.78
CA GLN A 19 15.51 6.15 15.37
C GLN A 19 15.82 4.68 15.09
N ALA A 20 16.65 4.03 15.90
CA ALA A 20 16.88 2.59 15.80
C ALA A 20 15.64 1.76 16.17
N GLU A 21 14.75 2.32 17.01
CA GLU A 21 13.52 1.66 17.48
C GLU A 21 12.26 2.16 16.74
N LEU A 22 12.31 3.31 16.07
CA LEU A 22 11.20 3.88 15.33
C LEU A 22 10.85 3.01 14.11
N MET A 23 9.55 2.79 13.93
CA MET A 23 9.00 2.11 12.76
C MET A 23 8.10 3.06 11.97
N ASN A 24 7.96 2.78 10.67
CA ASN A 24 7.00 3.51 9.84
C ASN A 24 5.57 3.18 10.26
N PRO A 25 4.69 4.18 10.42
CA PRO A 25 3.29 3.93 10.74
C PRO A 25 2.57 3.25 9.57
N GLU A 26 1.52 2.47 9.89
CA GLU A 26 0.67 1.87 8.87
C GLU A 26 -0.11 2.93 8.09
N LYS A 27 -0.11 2.81 6.76
CA LYS A 27 -0.76 3.75 5.83
C LYS A 27 -2.20 3.33 5.57
N THR A 28 -3.05 3.47 6.59
CA THR A 28 -4.43 2.97 6.58
C THR A 28 -5.44 3.88 5.89
N LEU A 29 -5.07 5.14 5.62
CA LEU A 29 -5.97 6.12 4.99
C LEU A 29 -5.58 6.36 3.54
N THR A 30 -6.56 6.69 2.69
CA THR A 30 -6.34 7.01 1.27
C THR A 30 -6.86 8.40 0.96
N ALA A 31 -6.02 9.22 0.30
CA ALA A 31 -6.39 10.53 -0.23
C ALA A 31 -6.51 10.47 -1.75
N VAL A 32 -7.38 11.31 -2.31
CA VAL A 32 -7.59 11.47 -3.75
C VAL A 32 -7.28 12.92 -4.13
N ILE A 33 -6.24 13.11 -4.93
CA ILE A 33 -5.89 14.38 -5.56
C ILE A 33 -6.64 14.43 -6.90
N ARG A 34 -7.63 15.32 -6.98
CA ARG A 34 -8.38 15.47 -8.23
C ARG A 34 -7.57 16.18 -9.29
N SER A 35 -7.56 15.63 -10.49
CA SER A 35 -6.89 16.28 -11.61
C SER A 35 -7.56 17.61 -11.96
N PRO A 36 -6.79 18.70 -12.15
CA PRO A 36 -7.33 19.94 -12.68
C PRO A 36 -7.61 19.87 -14.19
N PHE A 37 -7.08 18.84 -14.88
CA PHE A 37 -7.23 18.63 -16.31
C PHE A 37 -8.26 17.52 -16.61
N PRO A 38 -9.30 17.78 -17.42
CA PRO A 38 -10.39 16.82 -17.66
C PRO A 38 -10.00 15.46 -18.25
N ARG A 39 -8.78 15.31 -18.78
CA ARG A 39 -8.29 14.09 -19.43
C ARG A 39 -7.24 13.33 -18.63
N GLU A 40 -6.82 13.87 -17.49
CA GLU A 40 -5.88 13.23 -16.58
C GLU A 40 -6.65 12.60 -15.42
N ALA A 41 -6.26 11.39 -15.02
CA ALA A 41 -6.89 10.68 -13.92
C ALA A 41 -6.53 11.30 -12.57
N ASP A 42 -7.44 11.15 -11.62
CA ASP A 42 -7.18 11.49 -10.21
C ASP A 42 -6.03 10.62 -9.67
N ARG A 43 -5.16 11.21 -8.85
CA ARG A 43 -4.08 10.48 -8.20
C ARG A 43 -4.52 10.07 -6.81
N THR A 44 -4.33 8.81 -6.45
CA THR A 44 -4.61 8.31 -5.11
C THR A 44 -3.32 7.96 -4.40
N PHE A 45 -3.27 8.22 -3.10
CA PHE A 45 -2.12 7.85 -2.28
C PHE A 45 -2.54 7.47 -0.89
N ARG A 46 -1.82 6.51 -0.31
CA ARG A 46 -2.08 6.08 1.07
C ARG A 46 -1.18 6.81 2.04
N TYR A 47 -1.71 7.05 3.24
CA TYR A 47 -1.03 7.77 4.29
C TYR A 47 -1.47 7.30 5.68
N ALA A 48 -0.62 7.54 6.67
CA ALA A 48 -0.87 7.28 8.08
C ALA A 48 -1.57 8.48 8.74
N SER A 49 -2.48 8.21 9.69
CA SER A 49 -3.10 9.26 10.47
C SER A 49 -2.08 9.95 11.38
N LEU A 50 -2.32 11.24 11.71
CA LEU A 50 -1.47 11.96 12.66
C LEU A 50 -1.46 11.27 14.03
N ALA A 51 -2.60 10.73 14.46
CA ALA A 51 -2.73 10.00 15.73
C ALA A 51 -1.82 8.76 15.78
N SER A 52 -1.89 7.90 14.76
CA SER A 52 -1.05 6.69 14.69
C SER A 52 0.45 7.03 14.70
N GLY A 53 0.84 8.08 13.98
CA GLY A 53 2.21 8.59 14.03
C GLY A 53 2.63 9.10 15.40
N LEU A 54 1.76 9.87 16.07
CA LEU A 54 2.04 10.39 17.40
C LEU A 54 2.16 9.27 18.44
N ASP A 55 1.38 8.21 18.36
CA ASP A 55 1.45 7.10 19.31
C ASP A 55 2.80 6.36 19.24
N ILE A 56 3.30 6.12 18.01
CA ILE A 56 4.63 5.54 17.78
C ILE A 56 5.72 6.51 18.26
N VAL A 57 5.67 7.76 17.80
CA VAL A 57 6.71 8.76 18.07
C VAL A 57 6.79 9.10 19.56
N ARG A 58 5.66 9.30 20.25
CA ARG A 58 5.64 9.62 21.68
C ARG A 58 6.24 8.51 22.51
N LYS A 59 5.92 7.25 22.19
CA LYS A 59 6.45 6.10 22.91
C LYS A 59 7.98 6.06 22.80
N THR A 60 8.50 6.08 21.57
CA THR A 60 9.94 5.89 21.33
C THR A 60 10.77 7.10 21.76
N LEU A 61 10.30 8.32 21.49
CA LEU A 61 11.03 9.54 21.89
C LEU A 61 11.03 9.74 23.42
N SER A 62 9.93 9.44 24.12
CA SER A 62 9.89 9.60 25.58
C SER A 62 10.85 8.66 26.30
N GLN A 63 11.11 7.47 25.76
CA GLN A 63 12.12 6.54 26.31
C GLN A 63 13.55 7.10 26.22
N GLN A 64 13.78 8.02 25.27
CA GLN A 64 15.04 8.73 25.09
C GLN A 64 14.99 10.17 25.65
N GLU A 65 14.02 10.47 26.51
CA GLU A 65 13.86 11.77 27.18
C GLU A 65 13.66 12.95 26.20
N ILE A 66 13.06 12.68 25.03
CA ILE A 66 12.74 13.69 24.01
C ILE A 66 11.24 13.99 24.01
N ALA A 67 10.90 15.26 24.16
CA ALA A 67 9.55 15.79 24.01
C ALA A 67 9.35 16.44 22.63
N THR A 68 8.17 16.22 22.03
CA THR A 68 7.75 16.86 20.77
C THR A 68 6.83 18.05 21.05
N ILE A 69 7.15 19.22 20.51
CA ILE A 69 6.37 20.45 20.68
C ILE A 69 6.01 21.00 19.30
N GLN A 70 4.73 21.30 19.05
CA GLN A 70 4.25 21.85 17.78
C GLN A 70 3.38 23.08 18.00
N THR A 71 3.96 24.24 17.74
CA THR A 71 3.32 25.56 17.89
C THR A 71 3.09 26.21 16.53
N THR A 72 2.07 27.07 16.46
CA THR A 72 1.71 27.80 15.24
C THR A 72 1.85 29.30 15.47
N ARG A 73 2.45 30.01 14.51
CA ARG A 73 2.50 31.47 14.50
C ARG A 73 1.95 32.03 13.19
N THR A 74 1.39 33.23 13.24
CA THR A 74 1.00 33.98 12.05
C THR A 74 2.07 35.03 11.76
N GLU A 75 2.63 35.02 10.55
CA GLU A 75 3.55 36.04 10.09
C GLU A 75 2.78 37.34 9.82
N GLN A 76 3.11 38.42 10.52
CA GLN A 76 2.35 39.67 10.46
C GLN A 76 2.40 40.35 9.09
N ALA A 77 3.52 40.25 8.37
CA ALA A 77 3.70 40.92 7.08
C ALA A 77 2.90 40.26 5.94
N THR A 78 2.75 38.94 5.97
CA THR A 78 2.16 38.15 4.88
C THR A 78 0.83 37.50 5.26
N GLY A 79 0.49 37.47 6.55
CA GLY A 79 -0.60 36.69 7.11
C GLY A 79 -0.38 35.18 7.05
N GLN A 80 0.80 34.70 6.63
CA GLN A 80 1.08 33.27 6.46
C GLN A 80 1.12 32.55 7.83
N ILE A 81 0.50 31.38 7.90
CA ILE A 81 0.61 30.52 9.09
C ILE A 81 1.88 29.67 8.97
N HIS A 82 2.70 29.70 10.01
CA HIS A 82 3.89 28.88 10.17
C HIS A 82 3.67 27.87 11.28
N LEU A 83 4.13 26.64 11.06
CA LEU A 83 4.22 25.60 12.05
C LEU A 83 5.68 25.42 12.46
N THR A 84 5.96 25.59 13.75
CA THR A 84 7.25 25.26 14.34
C THR A 84 7.13 23.91 15.04
N THR A 85 7.92 22.94 14.61
CA THR A 85 8.06 21.63 15.26
C THR A 85 9.41 21.56 15.95
N LEU A 86 9.42 21.33 17.25
CA LEU A 86 10.61 21.31 18.10
C LEU A 86 10.72 19.96 18.83
N LEU A 87 11.91 19.38 18.82
CA LEU A 87 12.29 18.27 19.70
C LEU A 87 13.15 18.83 20.82
N ALA A 88 12.71 18.65 22.07
CA ALA A 88 13.42 19.09 23.27
C ALA A 88 13.87 17.87 24.07
N HIS A 89 15.14 17.82 24.46
CA HIS A 89 15.67 16.78 25.33
C HIS A 89 15.72 17.26 26.78
N ALA A 90 15.66 16.34 27.76
CA ALA A 90 15.73 16.66 29.19
C ALA A 90 17.01 17.45 29.60
N SER A 91 18.09 17.35 28.82
CA SER A 91 19.31 18.15 29.00
C SER A 91 19.16 19.64 28.66
N GLY A 92 18.02 20.05 28.08
CA GLY A 92 17.79 21.40 27.57
C GLY A 92 18.27 21.63 26.14
N GLU A 93 18.92 20.64 25.51
CA GLU A 93 19.25 20.71 24.08
C GLU A 93 18.01 20.49 23.22
N TRP A 94 17.92 21.19 22.09
CA TRP A 94 16.77 21.13 21.22
C TRP A 94 17.13 21.34 19.75
N ILE A 95 16.30 20.76 18.87
CA ILE A 95 16.32 21.01 17.43
C ILE A 95 14.91 21.38 16.97
N SER A 96 14.79 22.28 16.01
CA SER A 96 13.51 22.71 15.48
C SER A 96 13.50 22.91 13.97
N SER A 97 12.31 22.74 13.41
CA SER A 97 12.01 22.99 12.01
C SER A 97 10.80 23.91 11.91
N ASP A 98 10.89 24.87 11.00
CA ASP A 98 9.81 25.80 10.70
C ASP A 98 9.29 25.59 9.28
N LEU A 99 7.98 25.37 9.16
CA LEU A 99 7.30 25.05 7.90
C LEU A 99 6.16 26.04 7.64
N PRO A 100 6.11 26.73 6.49
CA PRO A 100 4.94 27.49 6.09
C PRO A 100 3.78 26.54 5.76
N VAL A 101 2.60 26.82 6.31
CA VAL A 101 1.43 25.94 6.25
C VAL A 101 0.45 26.39 5.15
N CYS A 102 -0.09 27.60 5.29
CA CYS A 102 -1.09 28.14 4.36
C CYS A 102 -1.03 29.67 4.34
N ALA A 103 -1.52 30.27 3.27
CA ALA A 103 -1.56 31.72 3.13
C ALA A 103 -2.63 32.33 4.05
N GLY A 104 -2.51 33.62 4.35
CA GLY A 104 -3.48 34.33 5.21
C GLY A 104 -4.93 34.23 4.73
N LYS A 105 -5.16 34.20 3.42
CA LYS A 105 -6.50 34.00 2.83
C LYS A 105 -7.16 32.66 3.19
N ASP A 106 -6.37 31.63 3.51
CA ASP A 106 -6.90 30.32 3.89
C ASP A 106 -7.29 30.28 5.38
N VAL A 107 -6.84 31.25 6.19
CA VAL A 107 -7.23 31.45 7.60
C VAL A 107 -8.72 31.82 7.70
N GLU A 108 -9.24 32.55 6.71
CA GLU A 108 -10.66 32.93 6.63
C GLU A 108 -11.59 31.71 6.39
N ALA A 109 -11.02 30.55 6.06
CA ALA A 109 -11.74 29.28 5.93
C ALA A 109 -11.26 28.27 6.99
N PRO A 110 -11.87 28.24 8.20
CA PRO A 110 -11.38 27.43 9.33
C PRO A 110 -11.18 25.95 9.02
N HIS A 111 -12.03 25.37 8.18
CA HIS A 111 -11.93 23.97 7.75
C HIS A 111 -10.69 23.71 6.87
N ARG A 112 -10.30 24.66 6.00
CA ARG A 112 -9.12 24.55 5.15
C ARG A 112 -7.85 24.76 5.96
N MET A 113 -7.84 25.76 6.83
CA MET A 113 -6.74 25.99 7.77
C MET A 113 -6.51 24.77 8.66
N GLY A 114 -7.58 24.19 9.21
CA GLY A 114 -7.50 22.98 10.04
C GLY A 114 -6.91 21.78 9.27
N ALA A 115 -7.39 21.53 8.06
CA ALA A 115 -6.86 20.47 7.21
C ALA A 115 -5.37 20.69 6.86
N ALA A 116 -5.00 21.92 6.50
CA ALA A 116 -3.61 22.28 6.19
C ALA A 116 -2.70 22.12 7.42
N LEU A 117 -3.15 22.50 8.61
CA LEU A 117 -2.41 22.33 9.85
C LEU A 117 -2.24 20.86 10.24
N THR A 118 -3.30 20.06 10.15
CA THR A 118 -3.21 18.61 10.43
C THR A 118 -2.25 17.93 9.46
N TYR A 119 -2.29 18.32 8.19
CA TYR A 119 -1.33 17.88 7.19
C TYR A 119 0.08 18.31 7.62
N ALA A 120 0.37 19.61 7.71
CA ALA A 120 1.69 20.13 8.06
C ALA A 120 2.28 19.52 9.34
N ARG A 121 1.48 19.32 10.39
CA ARG A 121 1.90 18.70 11.65
C ARG A 121 2.47 17.30 11.46
N ARG A 122 1.84 16.49 10.61
CA ARG A 122 2.32 15.15 10.30
C ARG A 122 3.66 15.19 9.58
N TYR A 123 3.75 15.96 8.49
CA TYR A 123 4.96 15.98 7.64
C TYR A 123 6.15 16.58 8.38
N ALA A 124 5.93 17.70 9.08
CA ALA A 124 6.99 18.35 9.84
C ALA A 124 7.56 17.44 10.93
N LEU A 125 6.70 16.71 11.65
CA LEU A 125 7.15 15.76 12.66
C LEU A 125 7.86 14.57 12.03
N PHE A 126 7.25 13.94 11.02
CA PHE A 126 7.75 12.71 10.41
C PHE A 126 9.10 12.92 9.72
N ALA A 127 9.27 14.06 9.04
CA ALA A 127 10.54 14.45 8.45
C ALA A 127 11.63 14.66 9.51
N LEU A 128 11.28 15.24 10.66
CA LEU A 128 12.25 15.54 11.72
C LEU A 128 12.70 14.28 12.49
N VAL A 129 11.80 13.30 12.67
CA VAL A 129 12.12 12.03 13.35
C VAL A 129 12.57 10.93 12.39
N GLY A 130 12.44 11.12 11.08
CA GLY A 130 12.93 10.19 10.05
C GLY A 130 12.02 9.00 9.77
N ILE A 131 10.70 9.18 9.82
CA ILE A 131 9.72 8.13 9.46
C ILE A 131 8.95 8.49 8.19
N ALA A 132 8.55 7.48 7.42
CA ALA A 132 7.75 7.62 6.21
C ALA A 132 6.27 7.34 6.52
N GLY A 133 5.44 8.37 6.46
CA GLY A 133 4.02 8.30 6.75
C GLY A 133 3.10 8.13 5.56
N GLU A 134 3.63 8.08 4.34
CA GLU A 134 2.86 8.10 3.11
C GLU A 134 3.59 7.35 2.00
N ASP A 135 2.87 7.02 0.94
CA ASP A 135 3.46 6.46 -0.27
C ASP A 135 4.25 7.55 -1.02
N ASP A 136 5.46 7.20 -1.48
CA ASP A 136 6.33 8.09 -2.25
C ASP A 136 5.70 8.36 -3.62
N LEU A 137 5.38 9.63 -3.90
CA LEU A 137 4.74 10.08 -5.14
C LEU A 137 5.74 10.48 -6.23
N ASP A 138 7.03 10.60 -5.88
CA ASP A 138 8.09 11.07 -6.76
C ASP A 138 8.92 9.91 -7.36
N ALA A 139 8.69 8.68 -6.91
CA ALA A 139 9.10 7.49 -7.64
C ALA A 139 8.25 7.39 -8.91
N PRO A 140 8.84 7.36 -10.13
CA PRO A 140 8.05 7.17 -11.34
C PRO A 140 7.28 5.86 -11.20
N ASP A 141 5.95 5.96 -11.18
CA ASP A 141 5.01 4.86 -10.94
C ASP A 141 5.50 3.55 -11.58
N ALA A 142 6.05 2.70 -10.72
CA ALA A 142 6.28 1.30 -11.00
C ALA A 142 5.51 0.56 -9.93
N VAL A 143 4.31 0.09 -10.31
CA VAL A 143 3.36 -0.74 -9.56
C VAL A 143 2.21 0.04 -8.92
N ALA A 144 1.35 0.61 -9.77
CA ALA A 144 -0.09 0.54 -9.53
C ALA A 144 -0.61 -0.75 -10.21
N GLY A 145 -1.08 -1.70 -9.40
CA GLY A 145 -1.90 -2.85 -9.82
C GLY A 145 -3.23 -2.81 -9.06
N PRO A 146 -4.24 -3.59 -9.49
CA PRO A 146 -5.30 -3.08 -10.36
C PRO A 146 -6.53 -2.57 -9.60
N LEU A 147 -7.15 -1.51 -10.13
CA LEU A 147 -8.57 -1.24 -9.91
C LEU A 147 -9.35 -2.08 -10.91
N GLU A 148 -10.29 -2.89 -10.42
CA GLU A 148 -11.18 -3.70 -11.25
C GLU A 148 -12.15 -2.82 -12.08
N PRO A 149 -12.57 -3.29 -13.27
CA PRO A 149 -13.43 -2.53 -14.17
C PRO A 149 -14.92 -2.81 -13.89
N THR A 150 -15.71 -1.74 -13.72
CA THR A 150 -17.17 -1.80 -13.88
C THR A 150 -17.56 -1.26 -15.26
N GLU A 151 -18.25 -2.09 -16.03
CA GLU A 151 -18.79 -1.76 -17.35
C GLU A 151 -20.06 -0.87 -17.29
N PRO A 152 -20.45 -0.23 -18.42
CA PRO A 152 -21.27 0.98 -18.43
C PRO A 152 -22.76 0.71 -18.73
N ALA A 153 -23.64 1.57 -18.23
CA ALA A 153 -25.00 1.71 -18.75
C ALA A 153 -25.51 3.18 -18.70
N GLY A 154 -25.85 3.72 -19.88
CA GLY A 154 -27.16 4.38 -20.11
C GLY A 154 -27.39 5.84 -19.70
N VAL A 155 -26.90 6.77 -20.54
CA VAL A 155 -27.54 7.99 -21.10
C VAL A 155 -28.61 8.82 -20.33
N ALA A 156 -28.30 10.13 -20.26
CA ALA A 156 -29.14 11.36 -20.30
C ALA A 156 -29.72 12.00 -19.02
N GLY A 157 -29.32 13.27 -18.80
CA GLY A 157 -30.10 14.23 -18.01
C GLY A 157 -29.29 15.34 -17.34
N ALA A 158 -29.26 16.52 -17.98
CA ALA A 158 -29.06 17.90 -17.47
C ALA A 158 -28.24 18.23 -16.18
N LYS A 159 -27.43 19.29 -16.34
CA LYS A 159 -26.56 19.99 -15.39
C LYS A 159 -27.17 20.34 -14.02
N ALA A 160 -26.45 20.00 -12.95
CA ALA A 160 -26.27 20.82 -11.74
C ALA A 160 -25.03 20.33 -10.95
N ASN A 161 -24.14 21.23 -10.53
CA ASN A 161 -22.95 20.90 -9.72
C ASN A 161 -23.32 20.64 -8.24
N PRO A 162 -22.91 19.54 -7.60
CA PRO A 162 -22.96 19.41 -6.14
C PRO A 162 -21.61 19.74 -5.48
N PRO A 163 -21.60 20.18 -4.20
CA PRO A 163 -20.39 20.58 -3.48
C PRO A 163 -19.57 19.35 -3.02
N LYS A 164 -18.24 19.53 -2.93
CA LYS A 164 -17.27 18.50 -2.54
C LYS A 164 -17.09 18.40 -1.03
N GLY A 165 -16.91 17.18 -0.55
CA GLY A 165 -16.16 16.88 0.68
C GLY A 165 -16.96 16.16 1.76
N VAL A 166 -17.45 14.94 1.49
CA VAL A 166 -17.89 14.03 2.54
C VAL A 166 -16.90 12.87 2.54
N LEU A 167 -16.39 12.51 3.73
CA LEU A 167 -15.69 11.24 3.95
C LEU A 167 -16.47 10.13 3.25
N ASN A 168 -15.80 9.15 2.65
CA ASN A 168 -16.45 8.02 1.99
C ASN A 168 -17.14 7.13 3.04
N ARG A 169 -18.19 7.65 3.69
CA ARG A 169 -19.16 6.90 4.48
C ARG A 169 -20.10 6.29 3.47
N SER A 170 -20.30 4.99 3.55
CA SER A 170 -21.40 4.34 2.85
C SER A 170 -22.68 5.14 3.12
N PRO A 171 -23.48 5.46 2.09
CA PRO A 171 -24.65 6.29 2.27
C PRO A 171 -25.58 5.62 3.30
N VAL A 172 -26.09 6.43 4.24
CA VAL A 172 -27.06 5.96 5.23
C VAL A 172 -28.33 5.53 4.49
N LEU A 173 -28.84 4.35 4.83
CA LEU A 173 -30.03 3.79 4.22
C LEU A 173 -31.28 4.64 4.52
N PRO A 174 -32.25 4.70 3.60
CA PRO A 174 -33.55 5.29 3.90
C PRO A 174 -34.25 4.53 5.03
N PRO A 175 -35.20 5.15 5.76
CA PRO A 175 -35.77 4.60 6.99
C PRO A 175 -36.31 3.16 6.86
N GLU A 176 -37.02 2.86 5.78
CA GLU A 176 -37.58 1.52 5.53
C GLU A 176 -36.48 0.46 5.37
N ARG A 177 -35.42 0.77 4.63
CA ARG A 177 -34.28 -0.15 4.40
C ARG A 177 -33.36 -0.27 5.62
N SER A 178 -33.26 0.79 6.40
CA SER A 178 -32.52 0.78 7.67
C SER A 178 -33.23 -0.12 8.69
N ALA A 179 -34.56 -0.04 8.77
CA ALA A 179 -35.37 -0.93 9.62
C ALA A 179 -35.29 -2.39 9.16
N GLU A 180 -35.42 -2.67 7.85
CA GLU A 180 -35.26 -4.03 7.31
C GLU A 180 -33.89 -4.64 7.61
N LEU A 181 -32.82 -3.85 7.46
CA LEU A 181 -31.46 -4.29 7.76
C LEU A 181 -31.25 -4.50 9.26
N LEU A 182 -31.81 -3.63 10.10
CA LEU A 182 -31.78 -3.79 11.55
C LEU A 182 -32.46 -5.10 11.97
N ASP A 183 -33.67 -5.39 11.46
CA ASP A 183 -34.41 -6.61 11.79
C ASP A 183 -33.62 -7.86 11.37
N HIS A 184 -32.99 -7.82 10.19
CA HIS A 184 -32.13 -8.90 9.72
C HIS A 184 -30.93 -9.13 10.66
N LEU A 185 -30.20 -8.05 11.03
CA LEU A 185 -29.03 -8.14 11.89
C LEU A 185 -29.37 -8.56 13.32
N LEU A 186 -30.52 -8.12 13.85
CA LEU A 186 -31.02 -8.58 15.15
C LEU A 186 -31.40 -10.07 15.12
N GLY A 187 -31.95 -10.56 14.01
CA GLY A 187 -32.23 -11.99 13.82
C GLY A 187 -30.97 -12.86 13.74
N GLU A 188 -29.94 -12.39 13.03
CA GLU A 188 -28.64 -13.06 12.99
C GLU A 188 -27.96 -13.10 14.36
N LEU A 189 -27.97 -11.95 15.07
CA LEU A 189 -27.44 -11.84 16.44
C LEU A 189 -28.18 -12.79 17.39
N ALA A 190 -29.49 -12.94 17.22
CA ALA A 190 -30.30 -13.83 18.05
C ALA A 190 -29.90 -15.30 17.91
N SER A 191 -29.34 -15.67 16.74
CA SER A 191 -28.96 -17.03 16.36
C SER A 191 -27.51 -17.40 16.72
N GLN A 192 -26.74 -16.48 17.31
CA GLN A 192 -25.37 -16.76 17.77
C GLN A 192 -25.39 -17.35 19.20
N GLU A 193 -24.80 -18.52 19.38
CA GLU A 193 -24.85 -19.29 20.65
C GLU A 193 -23.55 -19.21 21.48
N ALA A 194 -22.40 -18.84 20.89
CA ALA A 194 -21.10 -18.81 21.58
C ALA A 194 -20.44 -17.41 21.60
N SER A 195 -19.66 -17.14 22.65
CA SER A 195 -18.96 -15.87 22.85
C SER A 195 -17.92 -15.57 21.75
N ASP A 196 -17.21 -16.59 21.25
CA ASP A 196 -16.25 -16.44 20.15
C ASP A 196 -16.96 -16.14 18.80
N ASP A 197 -18.17 -16.66 18.62
CA ASP A 197 -18.99 -16.41 17.43
C ASP A 197 -19.57 -14.99 17.42
N LEU A 198 -19.83 -14.40 18.60
CA LEU A 198 -20.26 -12.99 18.74
C LEU A 198 -19.17 -12.00 18.29
N LEU A 199 -17.90 -12.27 18.61
CA LEU A 199 -16.78 -11.43 18.17
C LEU A 199 -16.54 -11.52 16.66
N ALA A 200 -16.69 -12.71 16.06
CA ALA A 200 -16.60 -12.89 14.62
C ALA A 200 -17.77 -12.22 13.88
N TRP A 201 -18.98 -12.35 14.44
CA TRP A 201 -20.18 -11.67 13.93
C TRP A 201 -20.03 -10.14 13.99
N ALA A 202 -19.52 -9.58 15.11
CA ALA A 202 -19.32 -8.14 15.25
C ALA A 202 -18.39 -7.57 14.18
N ARG A 203 -17.30 -8.29 13.84
CA ARG A 203 -16.37 -7.88 12.76
C ARG A 203 -17.05 -7.82 11.39
N THR A 204 -17.95 -8.76 11.12
CA THR A 204 -18.72 -8.83 9.87
C THR A 204 -19.85 -7.81 9.81
N CYS A 205 -20.45 -7.49 10.95
CA CYS A 205 -21.57 -6.55 11.09
C CYS A 205 -21.14 -5.08 11.07
N LEU A 206 -19.90 -4.76 11.46
CA LEU A 206 -19.39 -3.38 11.54
C LEU A 206 -19.55 -2.56 10.25
N PRO A 207 -19.22 -3.06 9.04
CA PRO A 207 -19.46 -2.34 7.79
C PRO A 207 -20.95 -2.08 7.51
N LEU A 208 -21.83 -3.01 7.88
CA LEU A 208 -23.28 -2.92 7.68
C LEU A 208 -23.93 -1.93 8.65
N LYS A 209 -23.55 -1.97 9.94
CA LYS A 209 -24.00 -0.99 10.94
C LYS A 209 -23.69 0.44 10.53
N ASN A 210 -22.56 0.67 9.86
CA ASN A 210 -22.16 2.00 9.36
C ASN A 210 -23.08 2.53 8.23
N THR A 211 -24.02 1.73 7.73
CA THR A 211 -25.06 2.13 6.76
C THR A 211 -26.42 2.40 7.40
N LEU A 212 -26.62 2.03 8.66
CA LEU A 212 -27.89 2.23 9.38
C LEU A 212 -28.09 3.69 9.79
N LEU A 213 -29.35 4.06 10.01
CA LEU A 213 -29.70 5.28 10.73
C LEU A 213 -29.16 5.24 12.17
N GLU A 214 -28.87 6.41 12.73
CA GLU A 214 -28.27 6.53 14.06
C GLU A 214 -29.14 5.91 15.17
N ALA A 215 -30.47 5.99 15.04
CA ALA A 215 -31.40 5.32 15.96
C ALA A 215 -31.29 3.79 15.88
N ASP A 216 -31.23 3.26 14.66
CA ASP A 216 -31.18 1.81 14.40
C ASP A 216 -29.83 1.21 14.78
N ALA A 217 -28.73 1.90 14.45
CA ALA A 217 -27.38 1.51 14.86
C ALA A 217 -27.26 1.41 16.39
N ARG A 218 -27.86 2.36 17.13
CA ARG A 218 -27.92 2.31 18.60
C ARG A 218 -28.71 1.12 19.13
N MET A 219 -29.85 0.79 18.51
CA MET A 219 -30.64 -0.37 18.91
C MET A 219 -29.85 -1.67 18.75
N LEU A 220 -29.10 -1.80 17.65
CA LEU A 220 -28.23 -2.96 17.41
C LEU A 220 -27.08 -3.07 18.41
N GLU A 221 -26.45 -1.94 18.77
CA GLU A 221 -25.38 -1.91 19.78
C GLU A 221 -25.87 -2.33 21.17
N VAL A 222 -27.04 -1.84 21.58
CA VAL A 222 -27.67 -2.22 22.86
C VAL A 222 -27.98 -3.73 22.88
N ALA A 223 -28.51 -4.28 21.79
CA ALA A 223 -28.81 -5.71 21.70
C ALA A 223 -27.54 -6.57 21.76
N TYR A 224 -26.47 -6.16 21.06
CA TYR A 224 -25.18 -6.85 21.10
C TYR A 224 -24.54 -6.83 22.49
N GLN A 225 -24.55 -5.67 23.15
CA GLN A 225 -24.02 -5.52 24.50
C GLN A 225 -24.76 -6.42 25.50
N LYS A 226 -26.10 -6.46 25.42
CA LYS A 226 -26.92 -7.36 26.25
C LYS A 226 -26.57 -8.83 26.01
N ARG A 227 -26.36 -9.25 24.76
CA ARG A 227 -25.95 -10.62 24.42
C ARG A 227 -24.56 -10.96 24.92
N LEU A 228 -23.63 -10.01 24.88
CA LEU A 228 -22.28 -10.18 25.42
C LEU A 228 -22.33 -10.36 26.94
N GLU A 229 -23.20 -9.62 27.63
CA GLU A 229 -23.41 -9.75 29.08
C GLU A 229 -24.08 -11.09 29.43
N GLU A 230 -25.08 -11.53 28.68
CA GLU A 230 -25.74 -12.84 28.86
C GLU A 230 -24.78 -14.01 28.62
N ALA A 231 -23.89 -13.92 27.62
CA ALA A 231 -22.85 -14.91 27.34
C ALA A 231 -21.70 -14.91 28.38
N ALA A 232 -21.58 -13.85 29.18
CA ALA A 232 -20.55 -13.70 30.21
C ALA A 232 -20.97 -14.22 31.59
N VAL A 233 -22.23 -14.63 31.80
CA VAL A 233 -22.69 -15.21 33.07
C VAL A 233 -22.41 -16.73 33.06
N PRO A 234 -21.50 -17.25 33.90
CA PRO A 234 -21.39 -18.68 34.12
C PRO A 234 -22.58 -19.16 34.95
N ASP A 235 -23.17 -20.28 34.54
CA ASP A 235 -24.21 -21.01 35.28
C ASP A 235 -23.77 -21.28 36.73
N ALA A 236 -24.24 -20.45 37.65
CA ALA A 236 -24.04 -20.60 39.09
C ALA A 236 -25.34 -21.06 39.72
N SER A 237 -25.60 -22.37 39.64
CA SER A 237 -26.66 -23.02 40.41
C SER A 237 -26.22 -24.38 40.98
N VAL A 238 -25.32 -24.36 41.97
CA VAL A 238 -25.22 -25.43 43.00
C VAL A 238 -24.99 -24.79 44.37
N PRO A 239 -25.81 -25.08 45.40
CA PRO A 239 -25.65 -24.53 46.74
C PRO A 239 -24.94 -25.51 47.66
N GLU A 240 -23.84 -25.12 48.30
CA GLU A 240 -23.32 -25.84 49.47
C GLU A 240 -22.75 -24.90 50.54
N GLN A 241 -22.86 -25.40 51.77
CA GLN A 241 -22.97 -24.68 53.03
C GLN A 241 -21.61 -24.47 53.72
N GLY A 242 -21.54 -23.43 54.56
CA GLY A 242 -20.88 -23.50 55.89
C GLY A 242 -19.39 -23.11 56.00
N PRO A 243 -18.99 -22.31 57.02
CA PRO A 243 -17.63 -21.75 57.11
C PRO A 243 -16.67 -22.42 58.14
N ARG A 244 -15.39 -22.59 57.72
CA ARG A 244 -14.09 -22.54 58.47
C ARG A 244 -13.82 -23.55 59.62
N PRO A 245 -12.57 -23.70 60.18
CA PRO A 245 -11.22 -23.21 59.78
C PRO A 245 -10.01 -24.20 59.93
N ALA A 246 -8.85 -23.77 59.40
CA ALA A 246 -7.43 -23.90 59.86
C ALA A 246 -6.81 -25.22 60.39
N ALA A 247 -5.64 -25.60 59.86
CA ALA A 247 -4.35 -25.75 60.60
C ALA A 247 -3.19 -26.34 59.76
N ASN A 248 -2.00 -25.77 60.00
CA ASN A 248 -0.61 -26.24 59.82
C ASN A 248 -0.36 -27.75 59.63
N ASN A 249 0.63 -28.16 58.81
CA ASN A 249 2.05 -28.28 59.23
C ASN A 249 2.96 -28.88 58.14
N SER A 250 4.24 -28.53 58.28
CA SER A 250 5.47 -28.97 57.58
C SER A 250 5.69 -30.50 57.48
N VAL A 251 6.58 -30.92 56.56
CA VAL A 251 7.88 -31.60 56.84
C VAL A 251 8.58 -32.10 55.54
N VAL A 252 9.79 -31.58 55.29
CA VAL A 252 11.11 -32.20 54.92
C VAL A 252 11.14 -33.42 53.97
N GLY A 253 12.05 -33.58 52.98
CA GLY A 253 13.24 -32.85 52.51
C GLY A 253 14.18 -33.79 51.71
N ARG A 254 15.19 -33.20 51.02
CA ARG A 254 16.52 -33.77 50.62
C ARG A 254 16.55 -34.89 49.56
N ASP A 255 17.54 -35.04 48.66
CA ASP A 255 18.90 -34.50 48.45
C ASP A 255 19.26 -34.55 46.93
N LEU A 256 20.30 -33.79 46.55
CA LEU A 256 20.97 -33.73 45.24
C LEU A 256 22.02 -34.84 45.07
N VAL A 257 22.19 -35.41 43.86
CA VAL A 257 23.52 -35.80 43.33
C VAL A 257 23.52 -35.85 41.78
N GLU A 258 24.56 -35.27 41.16
CA GLU A 258 24.93 -35.33 39.75
C GLU A 258 25.35 -36.74 39.28
N ALA A 259 25.12 -37.06 37.99
CA ALA A 259 26.03 -37.91 37.22
C ALA A 259 25.85 -37.71 35.70
N THR A 260 26.98 -37.48 35.05
CA THR A 260 27.26 -37.39 33.62
C THR A 260 26.96 -38.68 32.84
N GLY A 261 26.55 -38.58 31.58
CA GLY A 261 26.53 -39.73 30.66
C GLY A 261 26.08 -39.38 29.24
N ASP A 262 27.06 -39.29 28.33
CA ASP A 262 26.88 -39.29 26.87
C ASP A 262 26.04 -40.50 26.41
N PHE A 263 24.99 -40.25 25.63
CA PHE A 263 24.40 -41.25 24.72
C PHE A 263 23.81 -40.58 23.48
N ARG A 264 24.45 -40.81 22.33
CA ARG A 264 23.82 -40.69 21.00
C ARG A 264 22.79 -41.81 20.83
N PRO A 265 21.71 -41.54 20.08
CA PRO A 265 21.37 -42.48 19.01
C PRO A 265 21.05 -41.78 17.69
N THR A 266 21.58 -42.39 16.63
CA THR A 266 21.25 -42.22 15.22
C THR A 266 19.89 -42.86 14.91
N VAL A 267 18.98 -42.14 14.24
CA VAL A 267 17.91 -42.72 13.41
C VAL A 267 17.60 -41.77 12.25
N ASP A 268 17.74 -42.26 11.02
CA ASP A 268 17.34 -41.60 9.76
C ASP A 268 15.82 -41.30 9.71
N PRO A 269 15.37 -40.18 9.13
CA PRO A 269 13.95 -39.90 8.95
C PRO A 269 13.38 -40.62 7.71
N PRO A 270 12.15 -41.17 7.76
CA PRO A 270 11.47 -41.67 6.59
C PRO A 270 10.97 -40.53 5.71
N ARG A 271 11.16 -40.71 4.39
CA ARG A 271 10.54 -39.91 3.33
C ARG A 271 9.02 -40.13 3.32
N GLY A 272 8.25 -39.05 3.23
CA GLY A 272 6.84 -39.13 2.87
C GLY A 272 6.05 -37.83 3.06
N ASN A 273 5.73 -37.18 1.93
CA ASN A 273 4.76 -36.10 1.73
C ASN A 273 5.02 -34.71 2.33
N GLU A 274 5.95 -34.00 1.71
CA GLU A 274 5.85 -32.54 1.54
C GLU A 274 4.70 -32.23 0.57
N ALA A 275 3.49 -31.99 1.10
CA ALA A 275 2.49 -31.18 0.43
C ALA A 275 2.95 -29.70 0.50
N GLY A 276 4.02 -29.41 -0.25
CA GLY A 276 4.49 -28.04 -0.44
C GLY A 276 3.42 -27.26 -1.20
N LEU A 277 2.99 -26.15 -0.61
CA LEU A 277 2.18 -25.11 -1.24
C LEU A 277 2.88 -24.64 -2.54
N SER A 278 2.61 -25.33 -3.65
CA SER A 278 3.16 -24.95 -4.95
C SER A 278 2.29 -23.86 -5.55
N PHE A 279 2.70 -22.61 -5.31
CA PHE A 279 2.27 -21.48 -6.13
C PHE A 279 2.54 -21.82 -7.61
N PRO A 280 1.65 -21.45 -8.55
CA PRO A 280 1.90 -21.66 -9.97
C PRO A 280 3.23 -20.97 -10.35
N LYS A 281 4.24 -21.76 -10.72
CA LYS A 281 5.53 -21.21 -11.20
C LYS A 281 5.28 -20.49 -12.52
N GLU A 282 5.35 -19.16 -12.52
CA GLU A 282 5.39 -18.37 -13.74
C GLU A 282 6.47 -18.92 -14.70
N PRO A 283 6.19 -18.98 -16.01
CA PRO A 283 7.14 -19.52 -16.98
C PRO A 283 8.46 -18.73 -16.95
N PRO A 284 9.61 -19.40 -17.04
CA PRO A 284 10.92 -18.75 -16.92
C PRO A 284 11.13 -17.74 -18.04
N ARG A 285 11.65 -16.56 -17.68
CA ARG A 285 11.94 -15.49 -18.65
C ARG A 285 13.04 -15.93 -19.61
N LYS A 286 12.76 -15.91 -20.91
CA LYS A 286 13.66 -16.38 -21.94
C LYS A 286 14.74 -15.32 -22.23
N ARG A 287 15.98 -15.78 -22.38
CA ARG A 287 17.13 -14.94 -22.75
C ARG A 287 17.77 -15.48 -24.01
N SER A 288 17.93 -14.65 -25.02
CA SER A 288 18.62 -15.03 -26.24
C SER A 288 19.34 -13.84 -26.86
N LYS A 289 20.68 -13.89 -26.82
CA LYS A 289 21.54 -12.94 -27.51
C LYS A 289 21.31 -12.97 -29.04
N VAL A 290 20.99 -14.15 -29.58
CA VAL A 290 20.69 -14.34 -31.01
C VAL A 290 19.42 -13.58 -31.40
N HIS A 291 18.38 -13.64 -30.56
CA HIS A 291 17.16 -12.87 -30.80
C HIS A 291 17.38 -11.36 -30.72
N ILE A 292 18.11 -10.88 -29.71
CA ILE A 292 18.44 -9.45 -29.60
C ILE A 292 19.22 -8.95 -30.83
N ALA A 293 20.16 -9.75 -31.35
CA ALA A 293 20.90 -9.41 -32.57
C ALA A 293 19.98 -9.38 -33.80
N PHE A 294 19.08 -10.35 -33.93
CA PHE A 294 18.06 -10.38 -34.99
C PHE A 294 17.17 -9.13 -34.95
N VAL A 295 16.72 -8.70 -33.77
CA VAL A 295 15.89 -7.49 -33.61
C VAL A 295 16.67 -6.23 -34.00
N ARG A 296 17.95 -6.11 -33.62
CA ARG A 296 18.80 -4.95 -34.01
C ARG A 296 19.06 -4.85 -35.52
N ALA A 297 18.97 -5.97 -36.24
CA ALA A 297 19.11 -5.99 -37.69
C ALA A 297 17.85 -5.51 -38.44
N GLN A 298 16.71 -5.36 -37.75
CA GLN A 298 15.46 -4.87 -38.33
C GLN A 298 15.41 -3.34 -38.37
N ALA A 299 14.62 -2.79 -39.29
CA ALA A 299 14.37 -1.36 -39.37
C ALA A 299 13.48 -0.88 -38.21
N CYS A 300 13.67 0.38 -37.79
CA CYS A 300 12.86 1.01 -36.74
C CYS A 300 11.35 0.90 -37.04
N LEU A 301 10.54 0.51 -36.05
CA LEU A 301 9.10 0.36 -36.27
C LEU A 301 8.38 1.64 -36.67
N ILE A 302 8.87 2.81 -36.24
CA ILE A 302 8.25 4.11 -36.51
C ILE A 302 8.66 4.64 -37.89
N CYS A 303 9.95 4.92 -38.07
CA CYS A 303 10.44 5.62 -39.27
C CYS A 303 11.08 4.70 -40.32
N LYS A 304 11.10 3.38 -40.09
CA LYS A 304 11.67 2.38 -41.02
C LYS A 304 13.15 2.59 -41.40
N THR A 305 13.89 3.36 -40.60
CA THR A 305 15.33 3.57 -40.80
C THR A 305 16.17 2.59 -39.98
N SER A 306 17.36 2.30 -40.49
CA SER A 306 18.43 1.56 -39.81
C SER A 306 19.62 2.50 -39.56
N PRO A 307 20.41 2.32 -38.50
CA PRO A 307 20.38 1.22 -37.53
C PRO A 307 19.31 1.38 -36.43
N ALA A 308 18.84 0.25 -35.89
CA ALA A 308 17.89 0.20 -34.77
C ALA A 308 18.50 -0.50 -33.54
N ASP A 309 18.07 -0.04 -32.37
CA ASP A 309 18.35 -0.65 -31.08
C ASP A 309 17.20 -1.58 -30.67
N ALA A 310 17.53 -2.64 -29.93
CA ALA A 310 16.52 -3.51 -29.34
C ALA A 310 15.95 -2.86 -28.08
N HIS A 311 14.64 -2.63 -28.07
CA HIS A 311 13.88 -2.07 -26.96
C HIS A 311 12.99 -3.14 -26.32
N HIS A 312 13.16 -3.40 -25.02
CA HIS A 312 12.29 -4.31 -24.26
C HIS A 312 11.00 -3.62 -23.84
N LEU A 313 9.86 -4.19 -24.20
CA LEU A 313 8.55 -3.68 -23.83
C LEU A 313 8.29 -3.89 -22.34
N LYS A 314 8.43 -2.84 -21.53
CA LYS A 314 8.46 -2.98 -20.06
C LYS A 314 7.11 -3.39 -19.45
N PHE A 315 6.03 -3.27 -20.21
CA PHE A 315 4.67 -3.59 -19.81
C PHE A 315 4.21 -5.00 -20.25
N ALA A 316 5.05 -5.75 -20.98
CA ALA A 316 4.68 -7.05 -21.54
C ALA A 316 4.71 -8.22 -20.54
N GLN A 317 5.42 -8.07 -19.41
CA GLN A 317 5.46 -9.04 -18.32
C GLN A 317 5.44 -8.34 -16.95
N PRO A 318 4.92 -9.01 -15.90
CA PRO A 318 4.98 -8.51 -14.52
C PRO A 318 6.43 -8.18 -14.11
N ARG A 319 6.63 -7.08 -13.40
CA ARG A 319 7.95 -6.71 -12.89
C ARG A 319 8.26 -7.58 -11.66
N ALA A 320 9.38 -8.29 -11.69
CA ALA A 320 9.90 -9.02 -10.54
C ALA A 320 11.27 -8.42 -10.16
N LEU A 321 11.56 -8.35 -8.87
CA LEU A 321 12.76 -7.70 -8.32
C LEU A 321 14.03 -8.20 -9.05
N GLY A 322 14.80 -7.26 -9.63
CA GLY A 322 16.06 -7.57 -10.32
C GLY A 322 15.96 -8.33 -11.65
N ARG A 323 14.76 -8.58 -12.19
CA ARG A 323 14.57 -9.36 -13.44
C ARG A 323 14.10 -8.45 -14.59
N LYS A 324 14.87 -8.38 -15.68
CA LYS A 324 14.48 -7.69 -16.94
C LYS A 324 13.29 -8.43 -17.62
N VAL A 325 12.51 -7.76 -18.47
CA VAL A 325 11.45 -8.41 -19.27
C VAL A 325 12.07 -9.46 -20.22
N SER A 326 11.40 -10.57 -20.48
CA SER A 326 11.85 -11.63 -21.42
C SER A 326 12.23 -11.04 -22.79
N ASP A 327 13.24 -11.62 -23.44
CA ASP A 327 13.72 -11.12 -24.72
C ASP A 327 12.66 -11.27 -25.83
N GLU A 328 11.65 -12.14 -25.66
CA GLU A 328 10.52 -12.30 -26.60
C GLU A 328 9.63 -11.05 -26.74
N PHE A 329 9.75 -10.11 -25.80
CA PHE A 329 9.03 -8.83 -25.84
C PHE A 329 9.95 -7.68 -26.24
N THR A 330 10.73 -7.86 -27.32
CA THR A 330 11.63 -6.83 -27.83
C THR A 330 11.25 -6.37 -29.22
N VAL A 331 11.45 -5.07 -29.48
CA VAL A 331 11.14 -4.41 -30.76
C VAL A 331 12.27 -3.50 -31.22
N PRO A 332 12.42 -3.27 -32.54
CA PRO A 332 13.45 -2.38 -33.08
C PRO A 332 13.02 -0.91 -33.06
N LEU A 333 13.83 -0.05 -32.44
CA LEU A 333 13.66 1.40 -32.45
C LEU A 333 14.99 2.10 -32.78
N CYS A 334 14.98 3.09 -33.68
CA CYS A 334 16.17 3.92 -33.90
C CYS A 334 16.46 4.76 -32.64
N ARG A 335 17.71 5.22 -32.50
CA ARG A 335 18.17 5.96 -31.31
C ARG A 335 17.29 7.16 -30.95
N LEU A 336 16.80 7.90 -31.95
CA LEU A 336 15.93 9.06 -31.73
C LEU A 336 14.58 8.67 -31.12
N HIS A 337 13.86 7.72 -31.71
CA HIS A 337 12.58 7.25 -31.18
C HIS A 337 12.74 6.48 -29.87
N HIS A 338 13.86 5.77 -29.70
CA HIS A 338 14.17 5.10 -28.45
C HIS A 338 14.35 6.11 -27.31
N GLN A 339 15.06 7.22 -27.54
CA GLN A 339 15.22 8.29 -26.57
C GLN A 339 13.93 9.10 -26.36
N ASP A 340 13.15 9.32 -27.41
CA ASP A 340 11.84 9.98 -27.33
C ASP A 340 10.86 9.20 -26.45
N LEU A 341 10.82 7.88 -26.64
CA LEU A 341 10.05 6.96 -25.80
C LEU A 341 10.48 7.05 -24.31
N HIS A 342 11.79 7.04 -24.01
CA HIS A 342 12.24 7.19 -22.62
C HIS A 342 11.97 8.57 -22.05
N ARG A 343 12.03 9.64 -22.85
CA ARG A 343 11.69 11.02 -22.42
C ARG A 343 10.21 11.18 -22.13
N HIS A 344 9.35 10.49 -22.87
CA HIS A 344 7.90 10.47 -22.62
C HIS A 344 7.54 9.78 -21.29
N GLY A 345 8.39 8.87 -20.79
CA GLY A 345 8.25 8.20 -19.49
C GLY A 345 7.17 7.11 -19.45
N ASN A 346 6.02 7.34 -20.08
CA ASN A 346 4.95 6.36 -20.24
C ASN A 346 5.02 5.67 -21.60
N GLU A 347 5.62 4.47 -21.60
CA GLU A 347 5.82 3.66 -22.81
C GLU A 347 4.51 3.30 -23.51
N LYS A 348 3.46 2.91 -22.76
CA LYS A 348 2.17 2.48 -23.32
C LYS A 348 1.46 3.65 -24.03
N ALA A 349 1.47 4.82 -23.42
CA ALA A 349 0.90 6.03 -24.01
C ALA A 349 1.70 6.49 -25.24
N TRP A 350 3.03 6.36 -25.23
CA TRP A 350 3.87 6.68 -26.38
C TRP A 350 3.55 5.79 -27.58
N TRP A 351 3.43 4.46 -27.40
CA TRP A 351 3.02 3.55 -28.46
C TRP A 351 1.61 3.81 -28.99
N ALA A 352 0.68 4.20 -28.11
CA ALA A 352 -0.68 4.58 -28.47
C ALA A 352 -0.71 5.88 -29.32
N ASN A 353 0.10 6.88 -28.96
CA ASN A 353 0.27 8.11 -29.74
C ASN A 353 0.84 7.85 -31.13
N MET A 354 1.77 6.89 -31.23
CA MET A 354 2.32 6.41 -32.51
C MET A 354 1.37 5.46 -33.25
N GLN A 355 0.17 5.17 -32.69
CA GLN A 355 -0.85 4.29 -33.24
C GLN A 355 -0.33 2.89 -33.60
N ILE A 356 0.65 2.39 -32.85
CA ILE A 356 1.28 1.08 -33.08
C ILE A 356 1.01 0.19 -31.88
N SER A 357 0.57 -1.05 -32.13
CA SER A 357 0.48 -2.09 -31.12
C SER A 357 1.75 -2.95 -31.13
N PRO A 358 2.68 -2.78 -30.17
CA PRO A 358 4.00 -3.41 -30.24
C PRO A 358 4.01 -4.87 -29.77
N LEU A 359 3.06 -5.32 -28.94
CA LEU A 359 3.00 -6.71 -28.43
C LEU A 359 2.81 -7.76 -29.55
N PRO A 360 1.85 -7.61 -30.48
CA PRO A 360 1.74 -8.53 -31.62
C PRO A 360 2.98 -8.54 -32.51
N ILE A 361 3.67 -7.39 -32.62
CA ILE A 361 4.88 -7.26 -33.42
C ILE A 361 6.04 -7.99 -32.75
N ALA A 362 6.23 -7.81 -31.45
CA ALA A 362 7.24 -8.52 -30.68
C ALA A 362 7.04 -10.03 -30.75
N LYS A 363 5.79 -10.52 -30.64
CA LYS A 363 5.46 -11.93 -30.84
C LYS A 363 5.87 -12.43 -32.22
N LYS A 364 5.50 -11.72 -33.29
CA LYS A 364 5.90 -12.07 -34.67
C LYS A 364 7.42 -12.11 -34.85
N LEU A 365 8.14 -11.16 -34.26
CA LEU A 365 9.60 -11.12 -34.29
C LEU A 365 10.24 -12.27 -33.50
N TRP A 366 9.62 -12.67 -32.39
CA TRP A 366 10.06 -13.82 -31.61
C TRP A 366 9.84 -15.13 -32.37
N ASP A 367 8.68 -15.30 -33.00
CA ASP A 367 8.36 -16.50 -33.78
C ASP A 367 9.25 -16.63 -35.02
N ALA A 368 9.58 -15.50 -35.68
CA ALA A 368 10.48 -15.45 -36.83
C ALA A 368 11.99 -15.49 -36.46
N SER A 369 12.31 -15.51 -35.17
CA SER A 369 13.67 -15.42 -34.69
C SER A 369 14.46 -16.71 -34.96
N PRO A 370 15.75 -16.64 -35.31
CA PRO A 370 16.61 -17.82 -35.53
C PRO A 370 16.74 -18.75 -34.31
N VAL A 371 16.29 -18.32 -33.13
CA VAL A 371 16.28 -19.13 -31.89
C VAL A 371 15.43 -20.39 -32.00
N HIS A 372 14.42 -20.41 -32.86
CA HIS A 372 13.56 -21.57 -33.09
C HIS A 372 14.07 -22.46 -34.23
N GLN A 373 14.97 -21.96 -35.08
CA GLN A 373 15.54 -22.72 -36.19
C GLN A 373 16.58 -23.76 -35.75
N MET A 374 17.05 -23.74 -34.50
CA MET A 374 17.97 -24.75 -33.97
C MET A 374 17.29 -26.01 -33.40
N ASN A 375 15.95 -26.06 -33.32
CA ASN A 375 15.21 -27.20 -32.74
C ASN A 375 14.22 -27.90 -33.68
N GLY A 376 14.22 -27.62 -34.98
CA GLY A 376 13.35 -28.36 -35.89
C GLY A 376 13.39 -27.88 -37.33
N ALA A 377 13.97 -28.72 -38.19
CA ALA A 377 13.72 -28.88 -39.62
C ALA A 377 13.83 -27.65 -40.55
N ALA A 378 14.89 -27.69 -41.36
CA ALA A 378 14.99 -27.32 -42.78
C ALA A 378 14.03 -26.27 -43.38
N MET A 379 14.64 -25.17 -43.84
CA MET A 379 14.09 -24.27 -44.85
C MET A 379 13.64 -25.02 -46.12
N PRO A 380 12.59 -24.55 -46.81
CA PRO A 380 12.63 -24.47 -48.26
C PRO A 380 12.92 -23.03 -48.69
N ALA A 381 13.73 -22.96 -49.74
CA ALA A 381 14.36 -21.77 -50.27
C ALA A 381 13.37 -20.76 -50.88
N SER A 382 13.69 -19.48 -50.68
CA SER A 382 13.57 -18.36 -51.63
C SER A 382 12.46 -18.41 -52.69
N THR A 383 11.48 -17.52 -52.57
CA THR A 383 10.81 -16.95 -53.74
C THR A 383 11.37 -15.55 -53.99
N GLN A 384 12.35 -15.48 -54.89
CA GLN A 384 12.71 -14.24 -55.57
C GLN A 384 11.49 -13.69 -56.29
N ARG A 385 11.16 -12.42 -56.01
CA ARG A 385 10.18 -11.66 -56.77
C ARG A 385 10.82 -11.29 -58.11
N GLN A 386 10.42 -11.98 -59.18
CA GLN A 386 10.76 -11.57 -60.54
C GLN A 386 10.14 -10.20 -60.84
N LEU A 387 10.97 -9.34 -61.41
CA LEU A 387 10.59 -8.11 -62.07
C LEU A 387 9.87 -8.46 -63.38
N GLU A 388 8.60 -8.10 -63.50
CA GLU A 388 7.92 -8.01 -64.79
C GLU A 388 8.22 -6.64 -65.40
N VAL A 389 8.85 -6.65 -66.58
CA VAL A 389 8.99 -5.52 -67.49
C VAL A 389 7.79 -5.58 -68.45
N PRO A 390 7.06 -4.47 -68.70
CA PRO A 390 6.03 -4.46 -69.74
C PRO A 390 6.66 -4.19 -71.10
N GLY A 391 6.32 -5.03 -72.08
CA GLY A 391 6.60 -4.81 -73.50
C GLY A 391 5.40 -5.27 -74.32
N GLU A 392 4.59 -4.30 -74.75
CA GLU A 392 4.25 -3.98 -76.16
C GLU A 392 3.34 -2.74 -76.21
#